data_AF-A0A928N0B2-F1
#
_entry.id   AF-A0A928N0B2-F1
#
_cell.length_a   1.000
_cell.length_b   1.000
_cell.length_c   1.000
_cell.angle_alpha   90.00
_cell.angle_beta   90.00
_cell.angle_gamma   90.00
#
_symmetry.space_group_name_H-M   'P 1'
#
loop_
_entity.id
_entity.type
_entity.pdbx_description
1 polymer ?
#
loop_
_entity_poly.entity_id
_entity_poly.type
_entity_poly.pdbx_seq_one_letter_code
_entity_poly.pdbx_strand_id
1 'polypeptide(L)'
;MRYIIYDRESSVNYARRWAYERNPAYYDFGNIGGDCTNFISQCIYAGIGVMNYTPVFGWYYRSPSDRTPSWTGVKYLYDFLVNNKSIGPYGRTVQMDELEQGDVIQLGNYNKEFYHSLLVTQTYPEILVSTHSFNAFNRPLSSYDYDIAQFIHIEGGRAW
;
A
#
# COMPACT_ATOMS: atom_id res chain seq x y z
N MET A 1 -19.51 -0.86 14.83
CA MET A 1 -18.60 -0.93 13.68
C MET A 1 -19.13 0.02 12.62
N ARG A 2 -18.39 1.09 12.36
CA ARG A 2 -18.68 2.09 11.35
C ARG A 2 -17.75 1.93 10.15
N TYR A 3 -18.28 2.22 8.97
CA TYR A 3 -17.50 2.26 7.74
C TYR A 3 -16.82 3.63 7.59
N ILE A 4 -15.60 3.61 7.08
CA ILE A 4 -14.77 4.77 6.76
C ILE A 4 -14.64 4.80 5.25
N ILE A 5 -14.99 5.94 4.65
CA ILE A 5 -14.75 6.21 3.24
C ILE A 5 -13.25 6.39 3.05
N TYR A 6 -12.66 5.70 2.09
CA TYR A 6 -11.24 5.87 1.77
C TYR A 6 -11.02 7.21 1.06
N ASP A 7 -10.31 8.12 1.71
CA ASP A 7 -9.86 9.36 1.10
C ASP A 7 -8.66 9.09 0.19
N ARG A 8 -8.98 8.74 -1.07
CA ARG A 8 -8.03 8.47 -2.15
C ARG A 8 -7.12 9.67 -2.42
N GLU A 9 -7.65 10.89 -2.27
CA GLU A 9 -6.89 12.11 -2.51
C GLU A 9 -5.82 12.30 -1.43
N SER A 10 -6.18 12.12 -0.16
CA SER A 10 -5.22 12.17 0.96
C SER A 10 -4.12 11.12 0.83
N SER A 11 -4.44 9.90 0.39
CA SER A 11 -3.45 8.85 0.11
C SER A 11 -2.43 9.26 -0.96
N VAL A 12 -2.90 9.83 -2.08
CA VAL A 12 -1.99 10.28 -3.16
C VAL A 12 -1.28 11.57 -2.84
N ASN A 13 -1.89 12.49 -2.09
CA ASN A 13 -1.23 13.68 -1.59
C ASN A 13 -0.08 13.31 -0.63
N TYR A 14 -0.26 12.27 0.18
CA TYR A 14 0.81 11.70 0.99
C TYR A 14 1.94 11.16 0.11
N ALA A 15 1.61 10.38 -0.93
CA ALA A 15 2.60 9.87 -1.87
C ALA A 15 3.35 11.01 -2.57
N ARG A 16 2.66 12.06 -3.02
CA ARG A 16 3.29 13.24 -3.63
C ARG A 16 4.28 13.91 -2.71
N ARG A 17 3.98 14.01 -1.41
CA ARG A 17 4.84 14.63 -0.41
C ARG A 17 6.09 13.79 -0.14
N TRP A 18 5.93 12.48 -0.04
CA TRP A 18 6.96 11.60 0.52
C TRP A 18 7.61 10.66 -0.50
N ALA A 19 7.21 10.63 -1.77
CA ALA A 19 7.83 9.73 -2.74
C ALA A 19 9.36 9.91 -2.91
N TYR A 20 9.88 11.10 -2.62
CA TYR A 20 11.30 11.44 -2.75
C TYR A 20 12.04 11.59 -1.41
N GLU A 21 11.32 11.48 -0.28
CA GLU A 21 11.83 11.74 1.07
C GLU A 21 11.26 10.72 2.05
N ARG A 22 11.76 10.66 3.28
CA ARG A 22 11.20 9.73 4.28
C ARG A 22 10.43 10.53 5.31
N ASN A 23 9.19 10.14 5.58
CA ASN A 23 8.44 10.75 6.67
C ASN A 23 9.12 10.39 8.01
N PRO A 24 9.63 11.37 8.78
CA PRO A 24 10.36 11.12 10.02
C PRO A 24 9.51 10.46 11.12
N ALA A 25 8.18 10.42 10.97
CA ALA A 25 7.30 9.65 11.86
C ALA A 25 7.46 8.13 11.71
N TYR A 26 8.06 7.66 10.61
CA TYR A 26 8.28 6.25 10.31
C TYR A 26 9.76 5.98 10.09
N TYR A 27 10.20 4.78 10.44
CA TYR A 27 11.58 4.38 10.21
C TYR A 27 11.84 4.16 8.72
N ASP A 28 13.05 4.50 8.29
CA ASP A 28 13.52 4.29 6.93
C ASP A 28 13.97 2.83 6.76
N PHE A 29 13.19 2.04 6.02
CA PHE A 29 13.49 0.64 5.74
C PHE A 29 14.35 0.45 4.47
N GLY A 30 14.82 1.53 3.84
CA GLY A 30 15.49 1.49 2.53
C GLY A 30 16.72 0.58 2.48
N ASN A 31 17.45 0.44 3.59
CA ASN A 31 18.67 -0.37 3.68
C ASN A 31 18.46 -1.82 4.14
N ILE A 32 17.26 -2.17 4.62
CA ILE A 32 16.96 -3.49 5.22
C ILE A 32 15.81 -4.22 4.51
N GLY A 33 15.21 -3.59 3.50
CA GLY A 33 14.08 -4.14 2.76
C GLY A 33 12.73 -3.85 3.42
N GLY A 34 11.68 -3.88 2.60
CA GLY A 34 10.30 -3.62 3.05
C GLY A 34 9.84 -2.16 2.94
N ASP A 35 10.72 -1.24 2.51
CA ASP A 35 10.36 0.19 2.45
C ASP A 35 9.26 0.51 1.44
N CYS A 36 9.17 -0.25 0.34
CA CYS A 36 8.05 -0.11 -0.59
C CYS A 36 6.71 -0.32 0.13
N THR A 37 6.54 -1.42 0.85
CA THR A 37 5.30 -1.72 1.59
C THR A 37 5.09 -0.79 2.78
N ASN A 38 6.17 -0.39 3.47
CA ASN A 38 6.11 0.63 4.52
C ASN A 38 5.49 1.93 3.99
N PHE A 39 5.99 2.42 2.85
CA PHE A 39 5.46 3.60 2.19
C PHE A 39 4.00 3.43 1.74
N ILE A 40 3.66 2.29 1.12
CA ILE A 40 2.27 2.01 0.73
C ILE A 40 1.36 2.00 1.96
N SER A 41 1.79 1.39 3.06
CA SER A 41 1.00 1.37 4.29
C SER A 41 0.78 2.78 4.85
N GLN A 42 1.78 3.65 4.77
CA GLN A 42 1.62 5.06 5.14
C GLN A 42 0.63 5.80 4.24
N CYS A 43 0.65 5.57 2.93
CA CYS A 43 -0.30 6.16 1.99
C CYS A 43 -1.75 5.72 2.30
N ILE A 44 -1.97 4.41 2.47
CA ILE A 44 -3.28 3.87 2.88
C ILE A 44 -3.72 4.50 4.20
N TYR A 45 -2.81 4.59 5.18
CA TYR A 45 -3.13 5.18 6.48
C TYR A 45 -3.49 6.65 6.37
N ALA A 46 -2.86 7.42 5.48
CA ALA A 46 -3.23 8.81 5.24
C ALA A 46 -4.66 8.96 4.69
N GLY A 47 -5.15 7.99 3.91
CA GLY A 47 -6.53 8.00 3.40
C GLY A 47 -7.58 7.32 4.30
N ILE A 48 -7.18 6.47 5.24
CA ILE A 48 -8.09 5.69 6.11
C ILE A 48 -8.10 6.19 7.56
N GLY A 49 -6.95 6.64 8.07
CA GLY A 49 -6.80 7.21 9.42
C GLY A 49 -6.93 6.21 10.57
N VAL A 50 -7.05 4.90 10.30
CA VAL A 50 -7.22 3.88 11.34
C VAL A 50 -6.34 2.66 11.08
N MET A 51 -5.51 2.33 12.06
CA MET A 51 -4.71 1.10 12.08
C MET A 51 -5.45 -0.02 12.83
N ASN A 52 -5.08 -1.26 12.51
CA ASN A 52 -5.54 -2.44 13.24
C ASN A 52 -4.43 -2.96 14.16
N TYR A 53 -4.54 -2.69 15.46
CA TYR A 53 -3.53 -3.09 16.47
C TYR A 53 -3.70 -4.53 16.98
N THR A 54 -4.35 -5.42 16.23
CA THR A 54 -4.39 -6.85 16.59
C THR A 54 -2.96 -7.40 16.56
N PRO A 55 -2.44 -7.98 17.66
CA PRO A 55 -1.10 -8.54 17.67
C PRO A 55 -0.94 -9.61 16.59
N VAL A 56 0.20 -9.60 15.89
CA VAL A 56 0.58 -10.56 14.82
C VAL A 56 -0.25 -10.45 13.53
N PHE A 57 -1.58 -10.38 13.62
CA PHE A 57 -2.51 -10.46 12.49
C PHE A 57 -3.13 -9.12 12.07
N GLY A 58 -2.85 -8.05 12.81
CA GLY A 58 -3.32 -6.71 12.49
C GLY A 58 -2.59 -6.09 11.31
N TRP A 59 -2.71 -4.77 11.20
CA TRP A 59 -1.98 -3.90 10.27
C TRP A 59 -1.69 -2.59 11.00
N TYR A 60 -0.49 -2.49 11.54
CA TYR A 60 -0.08 -1.32 12.32
C TYR A 60 1.43 -1.11 12.35
N TYR A 61 1.81 0.12 12.66
CA TYR A 61 3.16 0.53 13.01
C TYR A 61 3.12 1.45 14.23
N ARG A 62 3.97 1.17 15.23
CA ARG A 62 4.25 2.06 16.37
C ARG A 62 5.72 2.40 16.43
N SER A 63 6.58 1.42 16.16
CA SER A 63 8.02 1.59 16.10
C SER A 63 8.62 0.51 15.17
N PRO A 64 9.93 0.57 14.89
CA PRO A 64 10.60 -0.51 14.18
C PRO A 64 10.44 -1.86 14.88
N SER A 65 10.43 -1.92 16.20
CA SER A 65 10.28 -3.20 16.94
C SER A 65 8.83 -3.57 17.25
N ASP A 66 7.89 -2.63 17.15
CA ASP A 66 6.46 -2.84 17.39
C ASP A 66 5.64 -2.47 16.15
N ARG A 67 5.57 -3.42 15.22
CA ARG A 67 4.78 -3.36 13.98
C ARG A 67 4.40 -4.77 13.53
N THR A 68 3.37 -4.88 12.70
CA THR A 68 3.02 -6.18 12.10
C THR A 68 3.77 -6.43 10.79
N PRO A 69 3.97 -7.71 10.41
CA PRO A 69 4.50 -8.05 9.09
C PRO A 69 3.70 -7.45 7.94
N SER A 70 2.38 -7.30 8.09
CA SER A 70 1.49 -6.66 7.10
C SER A 70 1.79 -5.18 6.83
N TRP A 71 2.48 -4.48 7.73
CA TRP A 71 2.85 -3.08 7.50
C TRP A 71 4.06 -2.95 6.55
N THR A 72 5.00 -3.89 6.57
CA THR A 72 6.26 -3.81 5.82
C THR A 72 6.50 -4.95 4.82
N GLY A 73 5.66 -5.99 4.81
CA GLY A 73 5.81 -7.16 3.95
C GLY A 73 4.73 -7.25 2.88
N VAL A 74 5.15 -7.38 1.61
CA VAL A 74 4.28 -7.35 0.42
C VAL A 74 3.15 -8.37 0.52
N LYS A 75 3.48 -9.65 0.71
CA LYS A 75 2.50 -10.72 0.85
C LYS A 75 1.54 -10.50 2.04
N TYR A 76 2.08 -10.08 3.19
CA TYR A 76 1.27 -9.89 4.39
C TYR A 76 0.32 -8.68 4.29
N LEU A 77 0.71 -7.64 3.55
CA LEU A 77 -0.17 -6.51 3.25
C LEU A 77 -1.36 -6.97 2.40
N TYR A 78 -1.10 -7.74 1.34
CA TYR A 78 -2.17 -8.31 0.50
C TYR A 78 -3.12 -9.17 1.33
N ASP A 79 -2.56 -10.15 2.07
CA ASP A 79 -3.35 -11.07 2.88
C ASP A 79 -4.22 -10.31 3.89
N PHE A 80 -3.71 -9.24 4.50
CA PHE A 80 -4.49 -8.39 5.39
C PHE A 80 -5.62 -7.68 4.64
N LEU A 81 -5.32 -6.93 3.58
CA LEU A 81 -6.30 -6.09 2.87
C LEU A 81 -7.49 -6.91 2.34
N VAL A 82 -7.22 -8.07 1.74
CA VAL A 82 -8.28 -8.88 1.09
C VAL A 82 -9.08 -9.73 2.07
N ASN A 83 -8.54 -10.03 3.26
CA ASN A 83 -9.22 -10.87 4.25
C ASN A 83 -9.74 -10.09 5.47
N ASN A 84 -9.38 -8.82 5.63
CA ASN A 84 -9.76 -8.05 6.82
C ASN A 84 -11.28 -7.80 6.88
N LYS A 85 -11.91 -8.39 7.89
CA LYS A 85 -13.32 -8.19 8.26
C LYS A 85 -13.49 -7.36 9.54
N SER A 86 -12.39 -6.86 10.09
CA SER A 86 -12.33 -6.09 11.34
C SER A 86 -11.88 -4.65 11.07
N ILE A 87 -11.40 -3.96 12.10
CA ILE A 87 -10.85 -2.60 12.07
C ILE A 87 -9.77 -2.47 10.98
N GLY A 88 -9.62 -1.27 10.43
CA GLY A 88 -8.56 -0.93 9.47
C GLY A 88 -9.02 -1.04 8.02
N PRO A 89 -8.08 -0.87 7.06
CA PRO A 89 -8.39 -0.91 5.64
C PRO A 89 -8.82 -2.30 5.19
N TYR A 90 -9.65 -2.35 4.17
CA TYR A 90 -9.98 -3.58 3.45
C TYR A 90 -10.15 -3.30 1.96
N GLY A 91 -10.01 -4.34 1.16
CA GLY A 91 -10.17 -4.25 -0.28
C GLY A 91 -10.41 -5.61 -0.91
N ARG A 92 -10.41 -5.63 -2.23
CA ARG A 92 -10.59 -6.85 -3.03
C ARG A 92 -9.61 -6.87 -4.19
N THR A 93 -9.29 -8.07 -4.65
CA THR A 93 -8.53 -8.25 -5.89
C THR A 93 -9.41 -7.90 -7.09
N VAL A 94 -8.87 -7.13 -8.02
CA VAL A 94 -9.58 -6.62 -9.20
C VAL A 94 -8.79 -6.83 -10.49
N GLN A 95 -9.42 -6.58 -11.63
CA GLN A 95 -8.70 -6.46 -12.91
C GLN A 95 -8.04 -5.09 -13.03
N MET A 96 -7.09 -4.96 -13.97
CA MET A 96 -6.32 -3.72 -14.15
C MET A 96 -7.20 -2.51 -14.51
N ASP A 97 -8.29 -2.72 -15.24
CA ASP A 97 -9.24 -1.70 -15.70
C ASP A 97 -10.21 -1.20 -14.60
N GLU A 98 -10.30 -1.92 -13.48
CA GLU A 98 -11.06 -1.51 -12.29
C GLU A 98 -10.23 -0.66 -11.32
N LEU A 99 -8.93 -0.47 -11.58
CA LEU A 99 -8.07 0.31 -10.71
C LEU A 99 -8.51 1.77 -10.63
N GLU A 100 -8.41 2.33 -9.44
CA GLU A 100 -8.60 3.74 -9.15
C GLU A 100 -7.35 4.34 -8.47
N GLN A 101 -7.27 5.66 -8.49
CA GLN A 101 -6.26 6.38 -7.72
C GLN A 101 -6.31 5.99 -6.23
N GLY A 102 -5.15 5.71 -5.63
CA GLY A 102 -5.02 5.25 -4.25
C GLY A 102 -5.11 3.73 -4.07
N ASP A 103 -5.38 2.97 -5.14
CA ASP A 103 -5.30 1.51 -5.10
C ASP A 103 -3.85 1.02 -5.07
N VAL A 104 -3.67 -0.28 -4.82
CA VAL A 104 -2.35 -0.89 -4.66
C VAL A 104 -2.11 -1.90 -5.77
N ILE A 105 -0.91 -1.85 -6.35
CA ILE A 105 -0.40 -2.87 -7.25
C ILE A 105 0.75 -3.58 -6.56
N GLN A 106 0.80 -4.91 -6.67
CA GLN A 106 1.96 -5.68 -6.25
C GLN A 106 2.57 -6.44 -7.42
N LEU A 107 3.87 -6.25 -7.63
CA LEU A 107 4.63 -6.92 -8.69
C LEU A 107 5.26 -8.20 -8.16
N GLY A 108 5.30 -9.23 -9.01
CA GLY A 108 5.83 -10.54 -8.69
C GLY A 108 6.59 -11.18 -9.85
N ASN A 109 7.27 -12.28 -9.52
CA ASN A 109 7.98 -13.11 -10.49
C ASN A 109 7.09 -14.24 -11.04
N TYR A 110 7.59 -14.99 -12.02
CA TYR A 110 6.88 -16.11 -12.64
C TYR A 110 6.52 -17.24 -11.66
N ASN A 111 7.18 -17.32 -10.50
CA ASN A 111 6.87 -18.27 -9.41
C ASN A 111 5.73 -17.78 -8.49
N LYS A 112 5.10 -16.65 -8.80
CA LYS A 112 4.06 -16.00 -7.98
C LYS A 112 4.55 -15.51 -6.62
N GLU A 113 5.83 -15.17 -6.53
CA GLU A 113 6.39 -14.50 -5.37
C GLU A 113 6.33 -12.99 -5.58
N PHE A 114 5.44 -12.33 -4.83
CA PHE A 114 5.28 -10.87 -4.88
C PHE A 114 6.32 -10.19 -4.00
N TYR A 115 7.07 -9.27 -4.59
CA TYR A 115 8.25 -8.65 -3.97
C TYR A 115 8.20 -7.13 -3.93
N HIS A 116 7.23 -6.49 -4.60
CA HIS A 116 7.16 -5.03 -4.65
C HIS A 116 5.73 -4.51 -4.53
N SER A 117 5.53 -3.48 -3.70
CA SER A 117 4.25 -2.77 -3.56
C SER A 117 4.34 -1.35 -4.15
N LEU A 118 3.29 -0.94 -4.86
CA LEU A 118 3.15 0.32 -5.57
C LEU A 118 1.79 0.96 -5.25
N LEU A 119 1.75 2.29 -5.10
CA LEU A 119 0.50 3.04 -5.01
C LEU A 119 0.11 3.55 -6.39
N VAL A 120 -1.13 3.34 -6.83
CA VAL A 120 -1.67 3.96 -8.03
C VAL A 120 -1.91 5.45 -7.76
N THR A 121 -1.28 6.32 -8.54
CA THR A 121 -1.47 7.77 -8.43
C THR A 121 -2.34 8.35 -9.56
N GLN A 122 -2.46 7.63 -10.67
CA GLN A 122 -3.29 8.00 -11.83
C GLN A 122 -3.59 6.75 -12.67
N THR A 123 -4.73 6.71 -13.34
CA THR A 123 -5.14 5.57 -14.19
C THR A 123 -5.37 5.94 -15.66
N TYR A 124 -5.49 7.23 -15.97
CA TYR A 124 -5.68 7.75 -17.33
C TYR A 124 -4.73 8.93 -17.60
N PRO A 125 -4.09 9.04 -18.78
CA PRO A 125 -4.19 8.17 -19.96
C PRO A 125 -3.46 6.82 -19.83
N GLU A 126 -2.65 6.67 -18.78
CA GLU A 126 -1.97 5.42 -18.43
C GLU A 126 -1.89 5.29 -16.90
N ILE A 127 -1.54 4.10 -16.42
CA ILE A 127 -1.36 3.86 -14.98
C ILE A 127 -0.01 4.41 -14.53
N LEU A 128 -0.06 5.41 -13.66
CA LEU A 128 1.09 5.95 -12.96
C LEU A 128 1.10 5.47 -11.52
N VAL A 129 2.31 5.21 -11.01
CA VAL A 129 2.51 4.70 -9.66
C VAL A 129 3.55 5.50 -8.88
N SER A 130 3.48 5.37 -7.57
CA SER A 130 4.49 5.86 -6.63
C SER A 130 4.98 4.75 -5.70
N THR A 131 6.28 4.79 -5.38
CA THR A 131 6.92 3.82 -4.50
C THR A 131 8.28 4.34 -4.00
N HIS A 132 8.77 3.81 -2.89
CA HIS A 132 10.11 4.10 -2.37
C HIS A 132 11.23 3.29 -3.04
N SER A 133 10.92 2.29 -3.87
CA SER A 133 11.96 1.74 -4.75
C SER A 133 12.35 2.79 -5.78
N PHE A 134 13.62 3.18 -5.80
CA PHE A 134 14.14 4.29 -6.63
C PHE A 134 13.52 5.66 -6.33
N ASN A 135 12.74 5.81 -5.25
CA ASN A 135 12.05 7.05 -4.89
C ASN A 135 11.25 7.65 -6.07
N ALA A 136 10.14 7.00 -6.44
CA ALA A 136 9.36 7.33 -7.62
C ALA A 136 7.99 7.94 -7.28
N PHE A 137 7.64 9.03 -7.97
CA PHE A 137 6.31 9.60 -8.02
C PHE A 137 5.84 9.68 -9.48
N ASN A 138 4.58 9.33 -9.74
CA ASN A 138 3.98 9.37 -11.08
C ASN A 138 4.80 8.67 -12.17
N ARG A 139 5.47 7.56 -11.81
CA ARG A 139 6.24 6.77 -12.78
C ARG A 139 5.28 5.81 -13.51
N PRO A 140 5.35 5.69 -14.84
CA PRO A 140 4.53 4.73 -15.58
C PRO A 140 4.74 3.30 -15.09
N LEU A 141 3.64 2.56 -14.88
CA LEU A 141 3.70 1.12 -14.52
C LEU A 141 4.45 0.33 -15.60
N SER A 142 4.29 0.70 -16.87
CA SER A 142 4.97 0.11 -18.04
C SER A 142 6.50 0.22 -18.00
N SER A 143 7.07 1.05 -17.13
CA SER A 143 8.52 1.23 -16.98
C SER A 143 9.17 0.29 -15.95
N TYR A 144 8.39 -0.59 -15.33
CA TYR A 144 8.85 -1.63 -14.41
C TYR A 144 8.92 -2.97 -15.14
N ASP A 145 9.95 -3.75 -14.85
CA ASP A 145 10.11 -5.11 -15.34
C ASP A 145 9.54 -6.09 -14.32
N TYR A 146 8.54 -6.89 -14.70
CA TYR A 146 7.86 -7.86 -13.84
C TYR A 146 7.18 -8.95 -14.68
N ASP A 147 7.09 -10.17 -14.13
CA ASP A 147 6.42 -11.29 -14.81
C ASP A 147 4.91 -11.26 -14.60
N ILE A 148 4.47 -10.92 -13.38
CA ILE A 148 3.05 -10.85 -12.99
C ILE A 148 2.77 -9.65 -12.09
N ALA A 149 1.53 -9.22 -12.05
CA ALA A 149 1.04 -8.23 -11.10
C ALA A 149 -0.32 -8.65 -10.53
N GLN A 150 -0.59 -8.23 -9.29
CA GLN A 150 -1.92 -8.29 -8.70
C GLN A 150 -2.39 -6.89 -8.31
N PHE A 151 -3.68 -6.65 -8.49
CA PHE A 151 -4.32 -5.34 -8.35
C PHE A 151 -5.32 -5.40 -7.20
N ILE A 152 -5.21 -4.46 -6.27
CA ILE A 152 -5.99 -4.43 -5.03
C ILE A 152 -6.75 -3.11 -5.00
N HIS A 153 -8.07 -3.21 -5.16
CA HIS A 153 -8.96 -2.06 -5.00
C HIS A 153 -9.26 -1.85 -3.52
N ILE A 154 -8.90 -0.69 -2.98
CA ILE A 154 -9.17 -0.35 -1.58
C ILE A 154 -10.60 0.16 -1.47
N GLU A 155 -11.47 -0.60 -0.81
CA GLU A 155 -12.90 -0.30 -0.73
C GLU A 155 -13.23 0.67 0.41
N GLY A 156 -12.40 0.73 1.44
CA GLY A 156 -12.65 1.56 2.62
C GLY A 156 -11.93 1.07 3.86
N GLY A 157 -12.36 1.58 5.00
CA GLY A 157 -11.90 1.17 6.33
C GLY A 157 -13.06 0.85 7.26
N ARG A 158 -12.75 0.19 8.38
CA ARG A 158 -13.70 -0.02 9.48
C ARG A 158 -13.11 0.47 10.79
N ALA A 159 -13.97 1.00 11.66
CA ALA A 159 -13.64 1.34 13.04
C ALA A 159 -14.78 0.93 13.97
N TRP A 160 -14.52 0.88 15.28
CA TRP A 160 -15.58 0.65 16.27
C TRP A 160 -16.57 1.80 16.29
#